data_AF-A0A8T9BVP0-F1
#
_entry.id   AF-A0A8T9BVP0-F1
#
_cell.length_a   1.000
_cell.length_b   1.000
_cell.length_c   1.000
_cell.angle_alpha   90.00
_cell.angle_beta   90.00
_cell.angle_gamma   90.00
#
_symmetry.space_group_name_H-M   'P 1'
#
loop_
_entity.id
_entity.type
_entity.pdbx_description
1 polymer ?
#
loop_
_entity_poly.entity_id
_entity_poly.type
_entity_poly.pdbx_seq_one_letter_code
_entity_poly.pdbx_strand_id
1 'polypeptide(L)'
;MPPKPLALQPTLPSELLTYILSHNAQPVTLIICQPRAKFLSSLKRSTTSRQTAPPPENEPQDAASEQAPPHPLLIPTLQQIATSRSMKLVFIPTVSHLRAYLAVFTSPEGKEKRQYKEGQEKGKKAPLLVAYGLVELHKDTSEWSAQGLGNSVAGLVEA
;
A
#
# COMPACT_ATOMS: atom_id res chain seq x y z
N MET A 1 -10.33 -11.90 18.53
CA MET A 1 -10.09 -10.45 18.76
C MET A 1 -10.05 -9.78 17.39
N PRO A 2 -10.62 -8.58 17.21
CA PRO A 2 -10.45 -7.83 15.97
C PRO A 2 -8.96 -7.53 15.74
N PRO A 3 -8.48 -7.50 14.48
CA PRO A 3 -7.09 -7.14 14.20
C PRO A 3 -6.79 -5.74 14.72
N LYS A 4 -5.66 -5.57 15.41
CA LYS A 4 -5.26 -4.27 15.95
C LYS A 4 -4.85 -3.35 14.79
N PRO A 5 -5.43 -2.14 14.66
CA PRO A 5 -5.00 -1.20 13.63
C PRO A 5 -3.54 -0.80 13.86
N LEU A 6 -2.77 -0.72 12.76
CA LEU A 6 -1.35 -0.39 12.78
C LEU A 6 -1.12 0.90 12.00
N ALA A 7 -0.56 1.91 12.66
CA ALA A 7 -0.07 3.11 12.01
C ALA A 7 1.40 2.92 11.62
N LEU A 8 1.71 3.10 10.34
CA LEU A 8 3.09 3.07 9.83
C LEU A 8 3.64 4.49 9.74
N GLN A 9 4.97 4.61 9.80
CA GLN A 9 5.65 5.88 9.56
C GLN A 9 5.45 6.34 8.10
N PRO A 10 5.64 7.64 7.80
CA PRO A 10 5.63 8.11 6.42
C PRO A 10 6.69 7.37 5.59
N THR A 11 6.25 6.51 4.67
CA THR A 11 7.14 5.73 3.79
C THR A 11 7.02 6.16 2.34
N LEU A 12 8.07 5.86 1.56
CA LEU A 12 8.02 5.98 0.11
C LEU A 12 7.01 4.97 -0.49
N PRO A 13 6.47 5.23 -1.69
CA PRO A 13 5.60 4.27 -2.38
C PRO A 13 6.28 2.91 -2.60
N SER A 14 7.59 2.88 -2.91
CA SER A 14 8.33 1.63 -3.09
C SER A 14 8.47 0.84 -1.78
N GLU A 15 8.74 1.51 -0.67
CA GLU A 15 8.85 0.88 0.65
C GLU A 15 7.51 0.30 1.09
N LEU A 16 6.42 1.04 0.88
CA LEU A 16 5.06 0.57 1.14
C LEU A 16 4.75 -0.71 0.37
N LEU A 17 5.02 -0.74 -0.93
CA LEU A 17 4.76 -1.91 -1.75
C LEU A 17 5.65 -3.09 -1.33
N THR A 18 6.91 -2.83 -0.97
CA THR A 18 7.82 -3.86 -0.48
C THR A 18 7.32 -4.45 0.85
N TYR A 19 6.83 -3.60 1.75
CA TYR A 19 6.20 -4.01 3.00
C TYR A 19 4.95 -4.86 2.75
N ILE A 20 4.05 -4.43 1.87
CA ILE A 20 2.84 -5.21 1.55
C ILE A 20 3.20 -6.57 0.95
N LEU A 21 4.19 -6.62 0.06
CA LEU A 21 4.62 -7.85 -0.59
C LEU A 21 5.30 -8.84 0.38
N SER A 22 5.98 -8.35 1.42
CA SER A 22 6.54 -9.21 2.46
C SER A 22 5.47 -9.74 3.42
N HIS A 23 4.34 -9.03 3.54
CA HIS A 23 3.18 -9.48 4.30
C HIS A 23 2.35 -10.44 3.44
N ASN A 24 2.41 -11.73 3.77
CA ASN A 24 1.64 -12.78 3.09
C ASN A 24 0.13 -12.75 3.43
N ALA A 25 -0.48 -11.58 3.59
CA ALA A 25 -1.92 -11.44 3.82
C ALA A 25 -2.64 -11.33 2.48
N GLN A 26 -3.68 -12.13 2.26
CA GLN A 26 -4.52 -12.05 1.07
C GLN A 26 -5.98 -12.30 1.46
N PRO A 27 -6.93 -11.50 0.95
CA PRO A 27 -6.77 -10.41 -0.02
C PRO A 27 -6.28 -9.08 0.60
N VAL A 28 -5.60 -8.25 -0.21
CA VAL A 28 -5.14 -6.90 0.20
C VAL A 28 -5.97 -5.85 -0.51
N THR A 29 -6.50 -4.87 0.22
CA THR A 29 -7.05 -3.64 -0.37
C THR A 29 -6.16 -2.46 -0.02
N LEU A 30 -5.59 -1.82 -1.04
CA LEU A 30 -4.75 -0.64 -0.92
C LEU A 30 -5.49 0.60 -1.42
N ILE A 31 -5.82 1.51 -0.49
CA ILE A 31 -6.38 2.82 -0.76
C ILE A 31 -5.22 3.82 -0.86
N ILE A 32 -5.08 4.47 -2.00
CA ILE A 32 -4.09 5.51 -2.26
C ILE A 32 -4.78 6.86 -2.19
N CYS A 33 -4.55 7.61 -1.11
CA CYS A 33 -5.16 8.91 -0.84
C CYS A 33 -4.48 10.06 -1.60
N GLN A 34 -4.23 9.88 -2.89
CA GLN A 34 -3.64 10.88 -3.79
C GLN A 34 -3.98 10.57 -5.25
N PRO A 35 -3.84 11.55 -6.16
CA PRO A 35 -4.03 11.31 -7.59
C PRO A 35 -3.08 10.23 -8.13
N ARG A 36 -3.59 9.39 -9.02
CA ARG A 36 -2.82 8.31 -9.66
C ARG A 36 -1.51 8.79 -10.29
N ALA A 37 -1.53 9.93 -10.98
CA ALA A 37 -0.35 10.50 -11.60
C ALA A 37 0.74 10.88 -10.56
N LYS A 38 0.34 11.48 -9.43
CA LYS A 38 1.26 11.85 -8.34
C LYS A 38 1.91 10.60 -7.73
N PHE A 39 1.11 9.57 -7.46
CA PHE A 39 1.60 8.31 -6.91
C PHE A 39 2.60 7.61 -7.85
N LEU A 40 2.25 7.46 -9.14
CA LEU A 40 3.12 6.79 -10.11
C LEU A 40 4.43 7.54 -10.34
N SER A 41 4.39 8.88 -10.40
CA SER A 41 5.60 9.70 -10.52
C SER A 41 6.51 9.57 -9.30
N SER A 42 5.93 9.53 -8.09
CA SER A 42 6.69 9.30 -6.84
C SER A 42 7.28 7.89 -6.80
N LEU A 43 6.50 6.87 -7.22
CA LEU A 43 6.95 5.49 -7.29
C LEU A 43 8.14 5.33 -8.25
N LYS A 44 8.04 5.87 -9.48
CA LYS A 44 9.15 5.86 -10.45
C LYS A 44 10.42 6.49 -9.89
N ARG A 45 10.29 7.65 -9.22
CA ARG A 45 11.43 8.32 -8.58
C ARG A 45 12.06 7.46 -7.49
N SER A 46 11.24 6.82 -6.66
CA SER A 46 11.71 5.97 -5.56
C SER A 46 12.42 4.69 -6.04
N THR A 47 12.06 4.16 -7.21
CA THR A 47 12.73 2.99 -7.78
C THR A 47 14.04 3.34 -8.50
N THR A 48 14.14 4.54 -9.08
CA THR A 48 15.35 5.00 -9.78
C THR A 48 16.39 5.60 -8.84
N SER A 49 15.98 6.33 -7.78
CA SER A 49 16.92 7.03 -6.89
C SER A 49 17.84 6.10 -6.08
N ARG A 50 17.48 4.82 -5.90
CA ARG A 50 18.35 3.81 -5.29
C ARG A 50 19.47 3.32 -6.21
N GLN A 51 19.41 3.64 -7.50
CA GLN A 51 20.40 3.22 -8.51
C GLN A 51 21.61 4.17 -8.57
N THR A 52 21.55 5.34 -7.91
CA THR A 52 22.57 6.40 -7.98
C THR A 52 23.38 6.60 -6.69
N ALA A 53 23.54 5.56 -5.87
CA ALA A 53 24.51 5.64 -4.77
C ALA A 53 25.93 5.88 -5.37
N PRO A 54 26.66 6.93 -4.95
CA PRO A 54 28.00 7.18 -5.46
C PRO A 54 28.94 6.04 -5.05
N PRO A 55 29.80 5.55 -5.96
CA PRO A 55 30.83 4.59 -5.58
C PRO A 55 31.79 5.20 -4.54
N PRO A 56 32.35 4.40 -3.62
CA PRO A 56 33.40 4.87 -2.71
C PRO A 56 34.59 5.38 -3.55
N GLU A 57 35.12 6.56 -3.19
CA GLU A 57 36.10 7.35 -3.96
C GLU A 57 37.51 6.70 -4.12
N ASN A 58 37.67 5.38 -3.97
CA ASN A 58 39.00 4.75 -3.87
C ASN A 58 39.20 3.48 -4.73
N GLU A 59 38.66 3.41 -5.96
CA GLU A 59 39.07 2.34 -6.91
C GLU A 59 39.41 2.89 -8.30
N PRO A 60 40.48 2.39 -8.96
CA PRO A 60 40.92 2.87 -10.26
C PRO A 60 39.89 2.59 -11.36
N GLN A 61 39.70 3.59 -12.22
CA GLN A 61 38.73 3.66 -13.30
C GLN A 61 39.09 2.70 -14.45
N ASP A 62 38.81 1.41 -14.30
CA ASP A 62 38.84 0.43 -15.40
C ASP A 62 37.73 -0.62 -15.19
N ALA A 63 36.48 -0.26 -15.46
CA ALA A 63 35.40 -1.23 -15.74
C ALA A 63 34.21 -0.52 -16.38
N ALA A 64 33.60 -1.20 -17.36
CA ALA A 64 32.38 -0.79 -18.04
C ALA A 64 31.28 -0.38 -17.05
N SER A 65 30.39 0.52 -17.46
CA SER A 65 29.22 0.97 -16.72
C SER A 65 28.40 -0.23 -16.20
N GLU A 66 28.72 -0.71 -14.99
CA GLU A 66 27.96 -1.73 -14.28
C GLU A 66 26.66 -1.08 -13.86
N GLN A 67 25.62 -1.31 -14.65
CA GLN A 67 24.26 -0.87 -14.37
C GLN A 67 23.88 -1.42 -13.00
N ALA A 68 23.63 -0.53 -12.04
CA ALA A 68 23.17 -0.91 -10.70
C ALA A 68 21.99 -1.89 -10.81
N PRO A 69 21.94 -2.93 -9.96
CA PRO A 69 20.91 -3.96 -10.06
C PRO A 69 19.49 -3.35 -10.00
N PRO A 70 18.54 -3.89 -10.78
CA PRO A 70 17.18 -3.36 -10.83
C PRO A 70 16.52 -3.42 -9.44
N HIS A 71 15.70 -2.41 -9.11
CA HIS A 71 14.99 -2.38 -7.84
C HIS A 71 14.15 -3.65 -7.64
N PRO A 72 14.08 -4.27 -6.44
CA PRO A 72 13.40 -5.56 -6.23
C PRO A 72 11.92 -5.60 -6.65
N LEU A 73 11.23 -4.45 -6.63
CA LEU A 73 9.86 -4.32 -7.15
C LEU A 73 9.72 -4.51 -8.67
N LEU A 74 10.82 -4.37 -9.42
CA LEU A 74 10.87 -4.53 -10.87
C LEU A 74 11.23 -5.96 -11.28
N ILE A 75 11.64 -6.80 -10.33
CA ILE A 75 11.91 -8.22 -10.55
C ILE A 75 10.59 -8.97 -10.34
N PRO A 76 9.98 -9.58 -11.36
CA PRO A 76 8.68 -10.23 -11.19
C PRO A 76 8.84 -11.63 -10.57
N THR A 77 8.81 -11.74 -9.25
CA THR A 77 8.78 -13.06 -8.59
C THR A 77 7.37 -13.67 -8.60
N LEU A 78 7.26 -15.00 -8.52
CA LEU A 78 5.97 -15.68 -8.42
C LEU A 78 5.12 -15.16 -7.25
N GLN A 79 5.74 -14.90 -6.11
CA GLN A 79 5.08 -14.32 -4.94
C GLN A 79 4.53 -12.92 -5.25
N GLN A 80 5.31 -12.05 -5.90
CA GLN A 80 4.84 -10.72 -6.29
C GLN A 80 3.70 -10.77 -7.29
N ILE A 81 3.74 -11.67 -8.26
CA ILE A 81 2.66 -11.84 -9.24
C ILE A 81 1.39 -12.34 -8.53
N ALA A 82 1.50 -13.32 -7.65
CA ALA A 82 0.38 -13.86 -6.89
C ALA A 82 -0.26 -12.82 -5.97
N THR A 83 0.56 -12.07 -5.21
CA THR A 83 0.07 -10.99 -4.33
C THR A 83 -0.52 -9.84 -5.14
N SER A 84 0.09 -9.45 -6.26
CA SER A 84 -0.43 -8.40 -7.15
C SER A 84 -1.83 -8.74 -7.69
N ARG A 85 -2.06 -10.00 -8.10
CA ARG A 85 -3.37 -10.47 -8.58
C ARG A 85 -4.46 -10.46 -7.52
N SER A 86 -4.09 -10.61 -6.25
CA SER A 86 -5.01 -10.62 -5.10
C SER A 86 -5.12 -9.25 -4.41
N MET A 87 -4.44 -8.22 -4.95
CA MET A 87 -4.48 -6.87 -4.42
C MET A 87 -5.48 -6.01 -5.19
N LYS A 88 -6.44 -5.43 -4.47
CA LYS A 88 -7.33 -4.39 -4.98
C LYS A 88 -6.69 -3.03 -4.70
N LEU A 89 -6.48 -2.23 -5.74
CA LEU A 89 -5.93 -0.87 -5.60
C LEU A 89 -6.98 0.17 -5.99
N VAL A 90 -7.19 1.18 -5.14
CA VAL A 90 -8.13 2.27 -5.36
C VAL A 90 -7.45 3.62 -5.14
N PHE A 91 -7.59 4.56 -6.08
CA PHE A 91 -7.08 5.92 -5.93
C PHE A 91 -8.20 6.87 -5.51
N ILE A 92 -8.00 7.59 -4.41
CA ILE A 92 -8.99 8.46 -3.80
C ILE A 92 -8.33 9.83 -3.50
N PRO A 93 -8.44 10.81 -4.40
CA PRO A 93 -7.72 12.08 -4.25
C PRO A 93 -8.41 13.11 -3.34
N THR A 94 -9.57 12.80 -2.75
CA THR A 94 -10.29 13.74 -1.86
C THR A 94 -10.86 13.05 -0.61
N VAL A 95 -11.04 13.82 0.47
CA VAL A 95 -11.62 13.34 1.73
C VAL A 95 -13.05 12.83 1.55
N SER A 96 -13.89 13.53 0.78
CA SER A 96 -15.29 13.13 0.54
C SER A 96 -15.38 11.77 -0.14
N HIS A 97 -14.53 11.51 -1.14
CA HIS A 97 -14.49 10.21 -1.80
C HIS A 97 -13.96 9.11 -0.88
N LEU A 98 -13.03 9.42 0.04
CA LEU A 98 -12.55 8.46 1.03
C LEU A 98 -13.68 8.01 1.95
N ARG A 99 -14.41 8.97 2.52
CA ARG A 99 -15.53 8.67 3.42
C ARG A 99 -16.65 7.93 2.71
N ALA A 100 -17.00 8.34 1.49
CA ALA A 100 -18.00 7.64 0.69
C ALA A 100 -17.57 6.21 0.38
N TYR A 101 -16.30 5.99 0.02
CA TYR A 101 -15.77 4.65 -0.25
C TYR A 101 -15.79 3.75 1.00
N LEU A 102 -15.38 4.28 2.15
CA LEU A 102 -15.38 3.54 3.42
C LEU A 102 -16.80 3.20 3.88
N ALA A 103 -17.76 4.10 3.72
CA ALA A 103 -19.15 3.86 4.10
C ALA A 103 -19.83 2.70 3.34
N VAL A 104 -19.36 2.39 2.12
CA VAL A 104 -19.86 1.28 1.30
C VAL A 104 -18.86 0.13 1.19
N PHE A 105 -17.74 0.20 1.92
CA PHE A 105 -16.71 -0.82 1.84
C PHE A 105 -17.25 -2.13 2.40
N THR A 106 -17.24 -3.17 1.57
CA THR A 106 -17.57 -4.52 2.01
C THR A 106 -16.30 -5.34 2.07
N SER A 107 -15.90 -5.76 3.27
CA SER A 107 -14.79 -6.70 3.42
C SER A 107 -15.08 -7.99 2.62
N PRO A 108 -14.13 -8.48 1.81
CA PRO A 108 -14.32 -9.68 0.98
C PRO A 108 -14.65 -10.93 1.81
N GLU A 109 -14.27 -10.99 3.08
CA GLU A 109 -14.65 -12.09 3.98
C GLU A 109 -16.15 -12.19 4.24
N GLY A 110 -16.90 -11.09 4.12
CA GLY A 110 -18.34 -11.05 4.37
C GLY A 110 -19.18 -11.73 3.28
N LYS A 111 -18.64 -11.88 2.07
CA LYS A 111 -19.36 -12.50 0.94
C LYS A 111 -19.18 -14.02 0.89
N GLU A 112 -18.02 -14.54 1.28
CA GLU A 112 -17.76 -15.99 1.29
C GLU A 112 -18.41 -16.72 2.48
N LYS A 113 -18.59 -16.05 3.63
CA LYS A 113 -19.27 -16.65 4.80
C LYS A 113 -20.75 -16.99 4.58
N ARG A 114 -21.38 -16.55 3.48
CA ARG A 114 -22.77 -16.87 3.17
C ARG A 114 -22.97 -18.09 2.27
N GLN A 115 -21.90 -18.68 1.70
CA GLN A 115 -22.05 -19.74 0.71
C GLN A 115 -21.25 -21.02 0.94
N TYR A 116 -20.26 -21.06 1.84
CA TYR A 116 -19.51 -22.29 2.09
C TYR A 116 -19.87 -22.93 3.43
N LYS A 117 -20.49 -24.11 3.31
CA LYS A 117 -20.73 -25.12 4.34
C LYS A 117 -19.44 -25.50 5.06
N GLU A 118 -19.63 -25.99 6.28
CA GLU A 118 -18.65 -26.66 7.13
C GLU A 118 -17.59 -27.46 6.36
N GLY A 119 -16.32 -27.18 6.68
CA GLY A 119 -15.22 -28.13 6.48
C GLY A 119 -14.20 -27.76 5.40
N GLN A 120 -13.42 -26.67 5.61
CA GLN A 120 -12.11 -26.33 4.99
C GLN A 120 -11.86 -24.82 5.27
N GLU A 121 -10.77 -24.26 5.80
CA GLU A 121 -9.38 -24.64 6.03
C GLU A 121 -8.84 -23.77 7.20
N LYS A 122 -8.10 -24.37 8.14
CA LYS A 122 -7.26 -23.65 9.10
C LYS A 122 -6.07 -23.05 8.34
N GLY A 123 -6.03 -21.72 8.15
CA GLY A 123 -4.78 -21.05 7.74
C GLY A 123 -4.89 -19.77 6.90
N LYS A 124 -6.08 -19.37 6.43
CA LYS A 124 -6.21 -18.13 5.65
C LYS A 124 -5.98 -16.92 6.57
N LYS A 125 -4.91 -16.16 6.29
CA LYS A 125 -4.59 -14.92 7.02
C LYS A 125 -5.67 -13.87 6.72
N ALA A 126 -6.05 -13.10 7.73
CA ALA A 126 -7.09 -12.09 7.61
C ALA A 126 -6.78 -11.07 6.49
N PRO A 127 -7.80 -10.55 5.78
CA PRO A 127 -7.63 -9.56 4.74
C PRO A 127 -6.98 -8.30 5.31
N LEU A 128 -6.15 -7.66 4.51
CA LEU A 128 -5.42 -6.45 4.89
C LEU A 128 -6.00 -5.23 4.17
N LEU A 129 -6.47 -4.24 4.92
CA LEU A 129 -6.87 -2.92 4.41
C LEU A 129 -5.79 -1.89 4.75
N VAL A 130 -5.26 -1.20 3.75
CA VAL A 130 -4.18 -0.21 3.90
C VAL A 130 -4.60 1.11 3.29
N ALA A 131 -4.46 2.22 4.03
CA ALA A 131 -4.67 3.57 3.52
C ALA A 131 -3.34 4.34 3.50
N TYR A 132 -2.89 4.76 2.31
CA TYR A 132 -1.64 5.49 2.11
C TYR A 132 -1.88 6.97 1.82
N GLY A 133 -1.21 7.85 2.57
CA GLY A 133 -1.33 9.31 2.37
C GLY A 133 -2.54 9.95 3.05
N LEU A 134 -3.13 9.30 4.06
CA LEU A 134 -4.33 9.79 4.75
C LEU A 134 -4.13 11.17 5.36
N VAL A 135 -2.96 11.44 5.95
CA VAL A 135 -2.61 12.74 6.53
C VAL A 135 -2.52 13.81 5.43
N GLU A 136 -1.76 13.54 4.37
CA GLU A 136 -1.57 14.47 3.25
C GLU A 136 -2.90 14.81 2.55
N LEU A 137 -3.85 13.87 2.51
CA LEU A 137 -5.18 14.07 1.94
C LEU A 137 -5.96 15.21 2.62
N HIS A 138 -5.74 15.43 3.92
CA HIS A 138 -6.47 16.44 4.70
C HIS A 138 -5.75 17.80 4.73
N LYS A 139 -4.46 17.84 4.45
CA LYS A 139 -3.56 18.99 4.68
C LYS A 139 -4.05 20.30 4.07
N ASP A 140 -4.52 20.26 2.83
CA ASP A 140 -4.97 21.45 2.09
C ASP A 140 -6.51 21.59 2.08
N THR A 141 -7.18 21.04 3.09
CA THR A 141 -8.64 21.04 3.21
C THR A 141 -9.10 21.65 4.52
N SER A 142 -10.36 22.08 4.60
CA SER A 142 -10.97 22.53 5.87
C SER A 142 -11.09 21.42 6.92
N GLU A 143 -10.82 20.16 6.54
CA GLU A 143 -10.83 19.00 7.43
C GLU A 143 -9.44 18.72 8.05
N TRP A 144 -8.46 19.61 7.89
CA TRP A 144 -7.16 19.55 8.58
C TRP A 144 -7.32 19.85 10.08
N SER A 145 -7.82 18.85 10.82
CA SER A 145 -7.98 18.90 12.26
C SER A 145 -7.93 17.48 12.84
N ALA A 146 -7.67 17.37 14.15
CA ALA A 146 -7.72 16.08 14.84
C ALA A 146 -9.10 15.40 14.68
N GLN A 147 -10.17 16.19 14.68
CA GLN A 147 -11.53 15.71 14.46
C GLN A 147 -11.76 15.24 13.03
N GLY A 148 -11.35 16.02 12.02
CA GLY A 148 -11.50 15.65 10.61
C GLY A 148 -10.75 14.38 10.25
N LEU A 149 -9.50 14.27 10.73
CA LEU A 149 -8.67 13.08 10.58
C LEU A 149 -9.26 11.88 11.36
N GLY A 150 -9.70 12.12 12.59
CA GLY A 150 -10.32 11.12 13.46
C GLY A 150 -11.56 10.50 12.82
N ASN A 151 -12.44 11.31 12.21
CA ASN A 151 -13.62 10.82 11.50
C ASN A 151 -13.26 9.88 10.34
N SER A 152 -12.23 10.23 9.56
CA SER A 152 -11.77 9.40 8.44
C SER A 152 -11.10 8.11 8.90
N VAL A 153 -10.35 8.16 10.01
CA VAL A 153 -9.73 6.96 10.62
C VAL A 153 -10.76 6.06 11.27
N ALA A 154 -11.79 6.61 11.93
CA ALA A 154 -12.89 5.85 12.50
C ALA A 154 -13.59 5.01 11.41
N GLY A 155 -13.95 5.63 10.29
CA GLY A 155 -14.52 4.91 9.15
C GLY A 155 -13.58 3.86 8.54
N LEU A 156 -12.26 4.04 8.65
CA LEU A 156 -11.28 3.05 8.18
C LEU A 156 -11.18 1.84 9.12
N VAL A 157 -11.37 2.05 10.42
CA VAL A 157 -11.37 0.97 11.44
C VAL A 157 -12.68 0.19 11.44
N GLU A 158 -13.79 0.84 11.09
CA GLU A 158 -15.11 0.22 10.98
C GLU A 158 -15.33 -0.60 9.69
N ALA A 159 -14.58 -0.29 8.63
CA ALA A 159 -14.63 -0.93 7.31
C ALA A 159 -13.99 -2.34 7.26
#